data_AF-A0A1Y0RSZ3-F1
#
_entry.id   AF-A0A1Y0RSZ3-F1
#
_cell.length_a   1.000
_cell.length_b   1.000
_cell.length_c   1.000
_cell.angle_alpha   90.00
_cell.angle_beta   90.00
_cell.angle_gamma   90.00
#
_symmetry.space_group_name_H-M   'P 1'
#
loop_
_entity.id
_entity.type
_entity.pdbx_description
1 polymer ?
#
loop_
_entity_poly.entity_id
_entity_poly.type
_entity_poly.pdbx_seq_one_letter_code
_entity_poly.pdbx_strand_id
1 'polypeptide(L)'
;MKQYLERVKRFSLLFTPAVATSVLFASPSWAATFAFSQGDLLLENFSGVLFAEFGADNSAENNALANGPDDLVNLNNNPINQTSTSPLEVFTSGQSTVDGVGRNYFGLAGTNGTIVGNFDIGANQTFAFDFSSVLDLQTEIDTPKAENAQASSDVAFYLFDTSDVPVDGLSDLIENLLDNPNSINRNPLAFFSLAGNLSTLGDDSINQNGQGITLTNNFRNITSNGNFEFAEAFFEGSFQRYFEKPANVTLITTRRGRGRVTAPEPSTSFALVSFLALVAIATKAQRKAKVKAS
;
A
#
# COMPACT_ATOMS: atom_id res chain seq x y z
N MET A 1 39.22 53.70 -20.41
CA MET A 1 39.79 52.47 -21.05
C MET A 1 41.30 52.52 -20.88
N LYS A 2 41.94 51.92 -19.88
CA LYS A 2 42.15 50.47 -19.70
C LYS A 2 42.32 50.14 -18.21
N GLN A 3 41.25 50.32 -17.45
CA GLN A 3 40.97 49.51 -16.26
C GLN A 3 40.07 48.38 -16.77
N TYR A 4 40.48 47.12 -16.63
CA TYR A 4 39.68 45.87 -16.65
C TYR A 4 40.49 44.58 -17.00
N LEU A 5 41.83 44.63 -17.12
CA LEU A 5 42.61 43.48 -17.61
C LEU A 5 43.66 42.89 -16.66
N GLU A 6 43.58 43.11 -15.35
CA GLU A 6 44.56 42.54 -14.39
C GLU A 6 43.96 41.59 -13.32
N ARG A 7 42.69 41.19 -13.43
CA ARG A 7 42.08 40.23 -12.47
C ARG A 7 41.48 38.98 -13.12
N VAL A 8 42.07 38.50 -14.21
CA VAL A 8 41.67 37.22 -14.86
C VAL A 8 42.83 36.22 -15.01
N LYS A 9 44.06 36.55 -14.60
CA LYS A 9 45.17 35.58 -14.58
C LYS A 9 45.45 35.07 -13.17
N ARG A 10 44.58 34.19 -12.67
CA ARG A 10 44.89 33.15 -11.69
C ARG A 10 43.70 32.21 -11.64
N PHE A 11 43.99 30.91 -11.72
CA PHE A 11 43.06 29.78 -11.81
C PHE A 11 42.59 29.43 -13.23
N SER A 12 43.54 29.01 -14.05
CA SER A 12 43.33 27.80 -14.84
C SER A 12 44.55 26.89 -14.67
N LEU A 13 44.26 25.60 -14.53
CA LEU A 13 45.16 24.45 -14.46
C LEU A 13 45.95 24.27 -13.15
N LEU A 14 45.28 23.66 -12.18
CA LEU A 14 45.89 22.51 -11.50
C LEU A 14 45.07 21.28 -11.86
N PHE A 15 45.79 20.32 -12.43
CA PHE A 15 45.35 18.97 -12.71
C PHE A 15 44.74 18.32 -11.46
N THR A 16 43.72 17.51 -11.72
CA THR A 16 43.05 16.56 -10.84
C THR A 16 44.03 15.79 -9.94
N PRO A 17 43.58 15.42 -8.73
CA PRO A 17 43.27 14.02 -8.54
C PRO A 17 41.77 13.84 -8.43
N ALA A 18 41.28 12.88 -9.19
CA ALA A 18 40.04 12.21 -8.89
C ALA A 18 40.11 11.71 -7.44
N VAL A 19 39.47 12.43 -6.53
CA VAL A 19 38.71 11.79 -5.48
C VAL A 19 37.29 11.87 -6.06
N ALA A 20 36.86 10.96 -6.93
CA ALA A 20 36.65 9.56 -6.56
C ALA A 20 36.33 9.48 -5.06
N THR A 21 35.40 10.31 -4.58
CA THR A 21 34.50 9.83 -3.54
C THR A 21 33.80 8.68 -4.22
N SER A 22 34.42 7.51 -4.11
CA SER A 22 33.72 6.26 -4.10
C SER A 22 32.56 6.48 -3.13
N VAL A 23 31.42 6.89 -3.68
CA VAL A 23 30.20 6.18 -3.32
C VAL A 23 30.60 4.76 -3.65
N LEU A 24 31.11 4.06 -2.64
CA LEU A 24 31.18 2.62 -2.71
C LEU A 24 29.73 2.27 -2.98
N PHE A 25 29.42 2.05 -4.26
CA PHE A 25 28.36 1.17 -4.62
C PHE A 25 28.77 -0.09 -3.88
N ALA A 26 28.29 -0.26 -2.65
CA ALA A 26 28.14 -1.58 -2.10
C ALA A 26 27.10 -2.19 -3.02
N SER A 27 27.52 -2.65 -4.20
CA SER A 27 26.82 -3.72 -4.87
C SER A 27 26.73 -4.79 -3.78
N PRO A 28 25.53 -5.22 -3.37
CA PRO A 28 25.42 -6.33 -2.46
C PRO A 28 26.33 -7.42 -3.01
N SER A 29 27.30 -7.90 -2.21
CA SER A 29 28.10 -9.05 -2.65
C SER A 29 27.18 -10.22 -2.99
N TRP A 30 26.07 -10.28 -2.23
CA TRP A 30 24.87 -11.07 -2.39
C TRP A 30 23.84 -10.56 -1.36
N ALA A 31 22.58 -10.39 -1.73
CA ALA A 31 21.48 -9.96 -0.86
C ALA A 31 20.41 -11.06 -0.77
N ALA A 32 19.71 -11.10 0.36
CA ALA A 32 18.47 -11.84 0.51
C ALA A 32 17.43 -10.97 1.22
N THR A 33 16.22 -10.94 0.69
CA THR A 33 15.12 -10.10 1.19
C THR A 33 13.83 -10.89 1.20
N PHE A 34 13.01 -10.67 2.21
CA PHE A 34 11.67 -11.26 2.33
C PHE A 34 10.64 -10.18 2.66
N ALA A 35 9.46 -10.27 2.06
CA ALA A 35 8.30 -9.51 2.47
C ALA A 35 7.05 -10.38 2.41
N PHE A 36 6.28 -10.38 3.50
CA PHE A 36 5.00 -11.06 3.63
C PHE A 36 3.95 -10.09 4.13
N SER A 37 2.78 -10.14 3.49
CA SER A 37 1.62 -9.35 3.86
C SER A 37 0.38 -10.22 3.83
N GLN A 38 -0.37 -10.26 4.92
CA GLN A 38 -1.70 -10.85 5.01
C GLN A 38 -2.69 -9.86 5.62
N GLY A 39 -3.91 -9.86 5.10
CA GLY A 39 -5.04 -9.11 5.64
C GLY A 39 -6.32 -9.88 5.44
N ASP A 40 -7.04 -10.10 6.54
CA ASP A 40 -8.27 -10.87 6.55
C ASP A 40 -9.41 -10.06 7.18
N LEU A 41 -10.61 -10.29 6.67
CA LEU A 41 -11.84 -9.73 7.20
C LEU A 41 -12.97 -10.75 7.03
N LEU A 42 -13.59 -11.11 8.15
CA LEU A 42 -14.77 -11.95 8.24
C LEU A 42 -15.95 -11.11 8.77
N LEU A 43 -17.11 -11.24 8.13
CA LEU A 43 -18.38 -10.75 8.62
C LEU A 43 -19.37 -11.90 8.65
N GLU A 44 -20.07 -12.05 9.76
CA GLU A 44 -20.97 -13.16 10.03
C GLU A 44 -22.16 -12.73 10.90
N ASN A 45 -23.05 -13.68 11.21
CA ASN A 45 -24.22 -13.47 12.07
C ASN A 45 -25.14 -12.32 11.60
N PHE A 46 -25.31 -12.17 10.29
CA PHE A 46 -26.20 -11.14 9.74
C PHE A 46 -27.66 -11.32 10.17
N SER A 47 -28.31 -10.25 10.61
CA SER A 47 -29.75 -10.25 10.93
C SER A 47 -30.66 -9.83 9.77
N GLY A 48 -30.09 -9.33 8.67
CA GLY A 48 -30.83 -8.83 7.51
C GLY A 48 -31.08 -9.88 6.43
N VAL A 49 -31.94 -9.55 5.47
CA VAL A 49 -32.15 -10.35 4.26
C VAL A 49 -31.32 -9.75 3.13
N LEU A 50 -30.45 -10.55 2.55
CA LEU A 50 -29.71 -10.17 1.34
C LEU A 50 -30.70 -10.10 0.17
N PHE A 51 -30.76 -8.96 -0.52
CA PHE A 51 -31.68 -8.73 -1.62
C PHE A 51 -31.37 -9.62 -2.85
N ALA A 52 -30.09 -9.91 -3.06
CA ALA A 52 -29.59 -10.68 -4.20
C ALA A 52 -28.39 -11.55 -3.78
N GLU A 53 -27.39 -11.69 -4.65
CA GLU A 53 -26.09 -12.31 -4.35
C GLU A 53 -25.05 -11.24 -4.01
N PHE A 54 -23.95 -11.66 -3.41
CA PHE A 54 -22.78 -10.79 -3.25
C PHE A 54 -22.06 -10.62 -4.58
N GLY A 55 -21.72 -9.38 -4.94
CA GLY A 55 -20.73 -9.11 -5.97
C GLY A 55 -19.34 -9.25 -5.38
N ALA A 56 -18.44 -10.01 -5.99
CA ALA A 56 -17.08 -10.16 -5.52
C ALA A 56 -16.07 -10.00 -6.66
N ASP A 57 -15.05 -9.19 -6.44
CA ASP A 57 -13.89 -9.08 -7.32
C ASP A 57 -12.62 -9.35 -6.53
N ASN A 58 -11.69 -10.07 -7.14
CA ASN A 58 -10.47 -10.51 -6.51
C ASN A 58 -9.36 -10.59 -7.54
N SER A 59 -8.28 -9.84 -7.31
CA SER A 59 -7.17 -9.72 -8.24
C SER A 59 -5.82 -9.82 -7.52
N ALA A 60 -4.80 -10.14 -8.31
CA ALA A 60 -3.42 -10.21 -7.88
C ALA A 60 -2.51 -9.55 -8.93
N GLU A 61 -1.47 -8.87 -8.45
CA GLU A 61 -0.42 -8.27 -9.27
C GLU A 61 0.93 -8.87 -8.90
N ASN A 62 1.75 -9.13 -9.91
CA ASN A 62 3.12 -9.60 -9.75
C ASN A 62 4.01 -8.82 -10.71
N ASN A 63 5.10 -8.28 -10.19
CA ASN A 63 6.13 -7.65 -10.99
C ASN A 63 7.52 -8.00 -10.45
N ALA A 64 8.35 -8.59 -11.29
CA ALA A 64 9.69 -9.01 -10.93
C ALA A 64 10.71 -8.55 -11.97
N LEU A 65 11.90 -8.23 -11.49
CA LEU A 65 13.08 -7.99 -12.30
C LEU A 65 14.27 -8.69 -11.63
N ALA A 66 15.04 -9.44 -12.39
CA ALA A 66 16.30 -10.03 -11.99
C ALA A 66 17.31 -9.78 -13.11
N ASN A 67 18.41 -9.08 -12.82
CA ASN A 67 19.33 -8.57 -13.84
C ASN A 67 20.62 -9.39 -13.95
N GLY A 68 20.96 -10.18 -12.94
CA GLY A 68 22.07 -11.11 -12.92
C GLY A 68 21.68 -12.54 -13.29
N PRO A 69 22.63 -13.35 -13.79
CA PRO A 69 22.37 -14.76 -14.14
C PRO A 69 21.99 -15.63 -12.92
N ASP A 70 22.36 -15.20 -11.71
CA ASP A 70 22.07 -15.90 -10.46
C ASP A 70 21.10 -15.12 -9.55
N ASP A 71 20.48 -14.05 -10.07
CA ASP A 71 19.47 -13.29 -9.34
C ASP A 71 18.11 -13.99 -9.45
N LEU A 72 17.39 -14.10 -8.33
CA LEU A 72 16.10 -14.78 -8.23
C LEU A 72 15.09 -13.90 -7.51
N VAL A 73 13.86 -13.89 -8.02
CA VAL A 73 12.71 -13.29 -7.33
C VAL A 73 11.57 -14.30 -7.40
N ASN A 74 11.07 -14.72 -6.24
CA ASN A 74 9.86 -15.53 -6.13
C ASN A 74 8.72 -14.65 -5.64
N LEU A 75 7.58 -14.76 -6.32
CA LEU A 75 6.38 -14.01 -6.02
C LEU A 75 5.23 -14.99 -5.85
N ASN A 76 4.48 -14.86 -4.76
CA ASN A 76 3.28 -15.64 -4.55
C ASN A 76 2.16 -14.75 -4.04
N ASN A 77 0.97 -14.95 -4.60
CA ASN A 77 -0.26 -14.32 -4.13
C ASN A 77 -1.31 -15.40 -3.93
N ASN A 78 -2.02 -15.34 -2.81
CA ASN A 78 -3.15 -16.21 -2.53
C ASN A 78 -4.35 -15.37 -2.06
N PRO A 79 -5.05 -14.70 -2.98
CA PRO A 79 -6.23 -13.94 -2.63
C PRO A 79 -7.48 -14.83 -2.64
N ILE A 80 -8.36 -14.65 -1.66
CA ILE A 80 -9.61 -15.39 -1.49
C ILE A 80 -10.73 -14.39 -1.18
N ASN A 81 -11.83 -14.51 -1.93
CA ASN A 81 -13.12 -13.96 -1.54
C ASN A 81 -14.11 -15.11 -1.48
N GLN A 82 -14.80 -15.25 -0.36
CA GLN A 82 -15.80 -16.28 -0.12
C GLN A 82 -17.03 -15.64 0.46
N THR A 83 -18.20 -16.09 -0.01
CA THR A 83 -19.48 -15.61 0.45
C THR A 83 -20.45 -16.77 0.58
N SER A 84 -21.26 -16.75 1.62
CA SER A 84 -22.33 -17.73 1.81
C SER A 84 -23.66 -17.01 2.02
N THR A 85 -24.75 -17.62 1.58
CA THR A 85 -26.13 -17.12 1.78
C THR A 85 -26.91 -17.91 2.82
N SER A 86 -26.38 -19.03 3.31
CA SER A 86 -27.00 -19.85 4.35
C SER A 86 -25.96 -20.67 5.13
N PRO A 87 -25.42 -20.16 6.27
CA PRO A 87 -25.67 -18.83 6.84
C PRO A 87 -25.06 -17.70 6.00
N LEU A 88 -25.52 -16.46 6.21
CA LEU A 88 -24.93 -15.28 5.57
C LEU A 88 -23.53 -15.04 6.14
N GLU A 89 -22.53 -15.01 5.27
CA GLU A 89 -21.13 -14.83 5.63
C GLU A 89 -20.37 -14.15 4.49
N VAL A 90 -19.43 -13.27 4.85
CA VAL A 90 -18.50 -12.62 3.93
C VAL A 90 -17.09 -12.79 4.48
N PHE A 91 -16.21 -13.43 3.70
CA PHE A 91 -14.82 -13.60 4.03
C PHE A 91 -13.94 -13.10 2.89
N THR A 92 -12.98 -12.24 3.21
CA THR A 92 -11.90 -11.87 2.29
C THR A 92 -10.55 -12.06 2.99
N SER A 93 -9.62 -12.69 2.28
CA SER A 93 -8.25 -12.94 2.71
C SER A 93 -7.30 -12.72 1.55
N GLY A 94 -6.08 -12.30 1.83
CA GLY A 94 -5.11 -12.01 0.80
C GLY A 94 -3.71 -12.04 1.34
N GLN A 95 -2.98 -13.06 0.92
CA GLN A 95 -1.56 -13.21 1.18
C GLN A 95 -0.75 -12.75 -0.04
N SER A 96 0.29 -11.96 0.21
CA SER A 96 1.32 -11.60 -0.76
C SER A 96 2.69 -11.91 -0.16
N THR A 97 3.49 -12.71 -0.87
CA THR A 97 4.84 -13.12 -0.44
C THR A 97 5.83 -12.82 -1.55
N VAL A 98 6.95 -12.22 -1.17
CA VAL A 98 8.04 -11.85 -2.07
C VAL A 98 9.36 -12.27 -1.45
N ASP A 99 10.10 -13.11 -2.15
CA ASP A 99 11.47 -13.49 -1.83
C ASP A 99 12.39 -12.96 -2.93
N GLY A 100 13.52 -12.38 -2.55
CA GLY A 100 14.54 -11.93 -3.49
C GLY A 100 15.92 -12.40 -3.03
N VAL A 101 16.73 -12.91 -3.95
CA VAL A 101 18.11 -13.33 -3.70
C VAL A 101 18.99 -12.91 -4.87
N GLY A 102 20.17 -12.37 -4.60
CA GLY A 102 21.15 -12.02 -5.62
C GLY A 102 21.71 -10.62 -5.46
N ARG A 103 22.15 -10.01 -6.56
CA ARG A 103 22.84 -8.70 -6.54
C ARG A 103 21.99 -7.57 -7.08
N ASN A 104 21.05 -7.85 -7.99
CA ASN A 104 20.23 -6.83 -8.63
C ASN A 104 18.84 -7.36 -9.00
N TYR A 105 17.90 -7.17 -8.09
CA TYR A 105 16.52 -7.60 -8.25
C TYR A 105 15.50 -6.60 -7.70
N PHE A 106 14.27 -6.77 -8.18
CA PHE A 106 13.07 -6.12 -7.68
C PHE A 106 11.94 -7.15 -7.69
N GLY A 107 11.16 -7.19 -6.62
CA GLY A 107 9.96 -8.00 -6.53
C GLY A 107 8.81 -7.19 -5.94
N LEU A 108 7.62 -7.38 -6.49
CA LEU A 108 6.36 -6.84 -6.01
C LEU A 108 5.31 -7.92 -6.19
N ALA A 109 4.66 -8.31 -5.11
CA ALA A 109 3.45 -9.12 -5.13
C ALA A 109 2.36 -8.34 -4.40
N GLY A 110 1.19 -8.23 -5.00
CA GLY A 110 0.06 -7.55 -4.40
C GLY A 110 -1.25 -8.27 -4.67
N THR A 111 -2.21 -8.05 -3.79
CA THR A 111 -3.56 -8.59 -3.93
C THR A 111 -4.57 -7.49 -3.65
N ASN A 112 -5.71 -7.53 -4.32
CA ASN A 112 -6.83 -6.62 -4.09
C ASN A 112 -8.14 -7.42 -4.12
N GLY A 113 -9.02 -7.17 -3.17
CA GLY A 113 -10.28 -7.87 -3.02
C GLY A 113 -11.38 -6.87 -2.68
N THR A 114 -12.56 -7.07 -3.27
CA THR A 114 -13.76 -6.31 -2.95
C THR A 114 -14.95 -7.24 -2.91
N ILE A 115 -15.81 -7.11 -1.90
CA ILE A 115 -17.10 -7.78 -1.84
C ILE A 115 -18.18 -6.74 -1.58
N VAL A 116 -19.29 -6.82 -2.30
CA VAL A 116 -20.42 -5.92 -2.17
C VAL A 116 -21.69 -6.72 -1.92
N GLY A 117 -22.43 -6.36 -0.87
CA GLY A 117 -23.72 -6.94 -0.53
C GLY A 117 -24.78 -5.87 -0.36
N ASN A 118 -26.00 -6.17 -0.80
CA ASN A 118 -27.15 -5.26 -0.66
C ASN A 118 -28.24 -5.94 0.16
N PHE A 119 -28.69 -5.25 1.20
CA PHE A 119 -29.62 -5.76 2.19
C PHE A 119 -30.90 -4.94 2.19
N ASP A 120 -32.02 -5.66 2.12
CA ASP A 120 -33.34 -5.08 2.28
C ASP A 120 -33.74 -5.18 3.75
N ILE A 121 -33.93 -4.03 4.39
CA ILE A 121 -34.32 -3.94 5.79
C ILE A 121 -35.77 -3.49 5.86
N GLY A 122 -36.63 -4.31 6.44
CA GLY A 122 -38.03 -3.97 6.66
C GLY A 122 -38.19 -2.83 7.68
N ALA A 123 -39.34 -2.16 7.63
CA ALA A 123 -39.69 -1.18 8.66
C ALA A 123 -39.70 -1.84 10.05
N ASN A 124 -39.21 -1.10 11.04
CA ASN A 124 -39.12 -1.52 12.43
C ASN A 124 -38.24 -2.77 12.65
N GLN A 125 -37.23 -2.98 11.79
CA GLN A 125 -36.26 -4.07 11.93
C GLN A 125 -34.88 -3.55 12.32
N THR A 126 -34.08 -4.47 12.85
CA THR A 126 -32.67 -4.23 13.19
C THR A 126 -31.79 -4.94 12.17
N PHE A 127 -30.83 -4.22 11.62
CA PHE A 127 -29.72 -4.79 10.87
C PHE A 127 -28.48 -4.85 11.75
N ALA A 128 -27.84 -6.02 11.79
CA ALA A 128 -26.67 -6.30 12.60
C ALA A 128 -25.79 -7.36 11.93
N PHE A 129 -24.51 -7.35 12.28
CA PHE A 129 -23.52 -8.38 11.96
C PHE A 129 -22.35 -8.27 12.94
N ASP A 130 -21.63 -9.37 13.09
CA ASP A 130 -20.35 -9.41 13.78
C ASP A 130 -19.22 -9.36 12.76
N PHE A 131 -18.05 -8.89 13.17
CA PHE A 131 -16.87 -8.92 12.32
C PHE A 131 -15.61 -9.27 13.11
N SER A 132 -14.67 -9.91 12.43
CA SER A 132 -13.29 -10.09 12.90
C SER A 132 -12.31 -9.77 11.79
N SER A 133 -11.15 -9.26 12.16
CA SER A 133 -10.13 -8.84 11.21
C SER A 133 -8.73 -9.13 11.74
N VAL A 134 -7.90 -9.70 10.87
CA VAL A 134 -6.51 -10.06 11.15
C VAL A 134 -5.62 -9.30 10.17
N LEU A 135 -4.47 -8.84 10.67
CA LEU A 135 -3.37 -8.33 9.87
C LEU A 135 -2.08 -8.96 10.36
N ASP A 136 -1.29 -9.50 9.45
CA ASP A 136 0.01 -10.12 9.73
C ASP A 136 1.01 -9.69 8.64
N LEU A 137 2.07 -9.02 9.05
CA LEU A 137 3.10 -8.47 8.18
C LEU A 137 4.48 -8.89 8.69
N GLN A 138 5.37 -9.23 7.76
CA GLN A 138 6.75 -9.54 8.06
C GLN A 138 7.68 -9.01 6.97
N THR A 139 8.84 -8.51 7.37
CA THR A 139 9.94 -8.15 6.46
C THR A 139 11.25 -8.71 6.99
N GLU A 140 12.17 -9.06 6.09
CA GLU A 140 13.52 -9.49 6.43
C GLU A 140 14.54 -9.02 5.39
N ILE A 141 15.73 -8.60 5.86
CA ILE A 141 16.90 -8.24 5.06
C ILE A 141 18.20 -8.75 5.71
N ASP A 142 19.19 -9.06 4.89
CA ASP A 142 20.55 -9.44 5.30
C ASP A 142 21.44 -8.21 5.50
N THR A 143 21.41 -7.27 4.53
CA THR A 143 22.34 -6.13 4.46
C THR A 143 21.61 -4.79 4.60
N PRO A 144 21.61 -4.19 5.81
CA PRO A 144 21.08 -2.85 6.02
C PRO A 144 21.64 -1.83 5.03
N LYS A 145 20.79 -0.94 4.50
CA LYS A 145 21.12 0.15 3.54
C LYS A 145 21.43 -0.28 2.10
N ALA A 146 21.61 -1.57 1.84
CA ALA A 146 21.74 -2.09 0.47
C ALA A 146 20.45 -2.75 -0.01
N GLU A 147 19.60 -3.15 0.93
CA GLU A 147 18.38 -3.91 0.70
C GLU A 147 17.18 -3.16 1.27
N ASN A 148 16.00 -3.43 0.70
CA ASN A 148 14.75 -2.85 1.14
C ASN A 148 13.64 -3.88 1.01
N ALA A 149 13.03 -4.23 2.14
CA ALA A 149 11.81 -5.02 2.22
C ALA A 149 10.68 -4.18 2.82
N GLN A 150 9.49 -4.28 2.23
CA GLN A 150 8.26 -3.59 2.64
C GLN A 150 7.08 -4.53 2.57
N ALA A 151 6.24 -4.48 3.60
CA ALA A 151 4.97 -5.20 3.65
C ALA A 151 3.87 -4.24 4.11
N SER A 152 2.75 -4.21 3.39
CA SER A 152 1.61 -3.37 3.76
C SER A 152 0.31 -4.08 3.44
N SER A 153 -0.65 -4.00 4.35
CA SER A 153 -1.99 -4.54 4.16
C SER A 153 -3.02 -3.57 4.71
N ASP A 154 -4.15 -3.45 4.02
CA ASP A 154 -5.33 -2.77 4.50
C ASP A 154 -6.59 -3.60 4.26
N VAL A 155 -7.48 -3.58 5.25
CA VAL A 155 -8.79 -4.23 5.22
C VAL A 155 -9.81 -3.28 5.80
N ALA A 156 -10.98 -3.25 5.18
CA ALA A 156 -12.05 -2.36 5.62
C ALA A 156 -13.43 -2.89 5.25
N PHE A 157 -14.43 -2.42 5.98
CA PHE A 157 -15.80 -2.42 5.50
C PHE A 157 -16.44 -1.05 5.66
N TYR A 158 -17.38 -0.75 4.78
CA TYR A 158 -18.20 0.45 4.79
C TYR A 158 -19.65 0.05 4.58
N LEU A 159 -20.52 0.68 5.37
CA LEU A 159 -21.96 0.45 5.30
C LEU A 159 -22.66 1.75 4.93
N PHE A 160 -23.39 1.77 3.82
CA PHE A 160 -24.10 2.94 3.33
C PHE A 160 -25.61 2.69 3.31
N ASP A 161 -26.39 3.70 3.70
CA ASP A 161 -27.80 3.75 3.31
C ASP A 161 -27.86 4.05 1.82
N THR A 162 -28.52 3.23 1.03
CA THR A 162 -28.68 3.38 -0.42
C THR A 162 -30.16 3.36 -0.82
N SER A 163 -31.05 3.64 0.12
CA SER A 163 -32.51 3.65 -0.08
C SER A 163 -32.97 4.65 -1.15
N ASP A 164 -32.21 5.72 -1.37
CA ASP A 164 -32.49 6.76 -2.37
C ASP A 164 -31.79 6.52 -3.71
N VAL A 165 -31.00 5.45 -3.84
CA VAL A 165 -30.24 5.11 -5.06
C VAL A 165 -31.06 4.15 -5.91
N PRO A 166 -31.40 4.49 -7.17
CA PRO A 166 -32.03 3.57 -8.10
C PRO A 166 -31.12 2.36 -8.38
N VAL A 167 -31.71 1.18 -8.61
CA VAL A 167 -30.98 -0.07 -8.87
C VAL A 167 -29.92 0.10 -9.98
N ASP A 168 -30.28 0.75 -11.08
CA ASP A 168 -29.39 0.96 -12.23
C ASP A 168 -28.20 1.88 -11.92
N GLY A 169 -28.30 2.73 -10.89
CA GLY A 169 -27.23 3.63 -10.46
C GLY A 169 -26.32 3.08 -9.36
N LEU A 170 -26.62 1.87 -8.86
CA LEU A 170 -25.87 1.27 -7.76
C LEU A 170 -24.47 0.82 -8.18
N SER A 171 -24.31 0.30 -9.40
CA SER A 171 -23.01 -0.09 -9.95
C SER A 171 -22.06 1.11 -10.04
N ASP A 172 -22.55 2.23 -10.59
CA ASP A 172 -21.78 3.47 -10.70
C ASP A 172 -21.41 4.02 -9.31
N LEU A 173 -22.31 3.91 -8.32
CA LEU A 173 -22.00 4.31 -6.95
C LEU A 173 -20.86 3.47 -6.37
N ILE A 174 -20.90 2.15 -6.56
CA ILE A 174 -19.88 1.22 -6.07
C ILE A 174 -18.53 1.53 -6.72
N GLU A 175 -18.48 1.67 -8.05
CA GLU A 175 -17.24 1.98 -8.77
C GLU A 175 -16.62 3.30 -8.28
N ASN A 176 -17.43 4.34 -8.10
CA ASN A 176 -16.97 5.62 -7.58
C ASN A 176 -16.49 5.54 -6.12
N LEU A 177 -17.15 4.73 -5.26
CA LEU A 177 -16.71 4.49 -3.88
C LEU A 177 -15.33 3.82 -3.82
N LEU A 178 -15.08 2.88 -4.73
CA LEU A 178 -13.84 2.09 -4.74
C LEU A 178 -12.65 2.87 -5.34
N ASP A 179 -12.91 3.70 -6.37
CA ASP A 179 -11.88 4.53 -7.02
C ASP A 179 -11.53 5.76 -6.16
N ASN A 180 -12.54 6.49 -5.70
CA ASN A 180 -12.35 7.68 -4.89
C ASN A 180 -13.49 7.82 -3.85
N PRO A 181 -13.28 7.33 -2.61
CA PRO A 181 -14.29 7.42 -1.55
C PRO A 181 -14.80 8.85 -1.27
N ASN A 182 -13.98 9.87 -1.53
CA ASN A 182 -14.36 11.28 -1.34
C ASN A 182 -15.17 11.86 -2.51
N SER A 183 -15.31 11.11 -3.62
CA SER A 183 -16.11 11.54 -4.78
C SER A 183 -17.61 11.51 -4.50
N ILE A 184 -18.03 10.78 -3.45
CA ILE A 184 -19.43 10.61 -3.10
C ILE A 184 -19.75 11.44 -1.87
N ASN A 185 -20.75 12.31 -2.01
CA ASN A 185 -21.29 13.11 -0.92
C ASN A 185 -22.25 12.26 -0.05
N ARG A 186 -21.78 11.13 0.46
CA ARG A 186 -22.52 10.24 1.36
C ARG A 186 -21.61 9.73 2.45
N ASN A 187 -22.01 9.94 3.70
CA ASN A 187 -21.29 9.39 4.85
C ASN A 187 -21.76 7.95 5.11
N PRO A 188 -20.84 7.05 5.49
CA PRO A 188 -21.22 5.70 5.90
C PRO A 188 -22.06 5.75 7.19
N LEU A 189 -23.03 4.84 7.29
CA LEU A 189 -23.75 4.53 8.53
C LEU A 189 -22.79 3.98 9.59
N ALA A 190 -21.87 3.13 9.13
CA ALA A 190 -20.79 2.57 9.93
C ALA A 190 -19.62 2.17 9.02
N PHE A 191 -18.42 2.14 9.58
CA PHE A 191 -17.24 1.61 8.92
C PHE A 191 -16.22 1.10 9.92
N PHE A 192 -15.32 0.27 9.42
CA PHE A 192 -14.12 -0.18 10.09
C PHE A 192 -12.98 -0.20 9.06
N SER A 193 -11.79 0.19 9.48
CA SER A 193 -10.57 0.05 8.67
C SER A 193 -9.40 -0.33 9.55
N LEU A 194 -8.60 -1.28 9.11
CA LEU A 194 -7.33 -1.67 9.69
C LEU A 194 -6.27 -1.61 8.59
N ALA A 195 -5.18 -0.91 8.83
CA ALA A 195 -4.07 -0.78 7.91
C ALA A 195 -2.75 -0.95 8.65
N GLY A 196 -1.81 -1.67 8.06
CA GLY A 196 -0.47 -1.88 8.58
C GLY A 196 0.57 -1.63 7.51
N ASN A 197 1.73 -1.16 7.93
CA ASN A 197 2.90 -0.94 7.09
C ASN A 197 4.17 -1.29 7.87
N LEU A 198 5.03 -2.09 7.26
CA LEU A 198 6.39 -2.36 7.70
C LEU A 198 7.38 -1.91 6.64
N SER A 199 8.49 -1.32 7.07
CA SER A 199 9.58 -0.99 6.17
C SER A 199 10.93 -0.98 6.88
N THR A 200 11.82 -1.87 6.43
CA THR A 200 13.22 -1.99 6.90
C THR A 200 14.07 -0.71 6.77
N LEU A 201 13.60 0.29 6.04
CA LEU A 201 14.23 1.60 5.86
C LEU A 201 13.33 2.78 6.29
N GLY A 202 12.13 2.51 6.78
CA GLY A 202 11.07 3.49 7.04
C GLY A 202 10.44 3.33 8.41
N ASP A 203 9.23 3.88 8.54
CA ASP A 203 8.44 3.80 9.78
C ASP A 203 7.44 2.64 9.72
N ASP A 204 7.35 1.93 10.84
CA ASP A 204 6.37 0.86 11.05
C ASP A 204 5.11 1.41 11.69
N SER A 205 3.95 0.93 11.25
CA SER A 205 2.67 1.37 11.83
C SER A 205 1.56 0.36 11.70
N ILE A 206 0.64 0.39 12.67
CA ILE A 206 -0.68 -0.24 12.61
C ILE A 206 -1.72 0.82 12.99
N ASN A 207 -2.57 1.17 12.04
CA ASN A 207 -3.64 2.13 12.19
C ASN A 207 -4.99 1.43 12.12
N GLN A 208 -5.90 1.78 13.02
CA GLN A 208 -7.28 1.34 12.94
C GLN A 208 -8.20 2.50 13.23
N ASN A 209 -9.30 2.54 12.49
CA ASN A 209 -10.34 3.54 12.60
C ASN A 209 -11.72 2.87 12.44
N GLY A 210 -12.78 3.53 12.90
CA GLY A 210 -14.14 3.04 12.73
C GLY A 210 -15.18 3.96 13.34
N GLN A 211 -16.42 3.81 12.88
CA GLN A 211 -17.58 4.55 13.37
C GLN A 211 -18.81 3.64 13.35
N GLY A 212 -19.72 3.83 14.31
CA GLY A 212 -20.99 3.11 14.34
C GLY A 212 -20.87 1.62 14.69
N ILE A 213 -19.71 1.21 15.18
CA ILE A 213 -19.37 -0.17 15.57
C ILE A 213 -19.05 -0.23 17.06
N THR A 214 -19.14 -1.44 17.62
CA THR A 214 -18.65 -1.75 18.97
C THR A 214 -17.47 -2.71 18.85
N LEU A 215 -16.31 -2.36 19.41
CA LEU A 215 -15.16 -3.25 19.46
C LEU A 215 -15.17 -4.05 20.77
N THR A 216 -14.95 -5.36 20.65
CA THR A 216 -14.82 -6.30 21.78
C THR A 216 -13.38 -6.75 21.97
N ASN A 217 -12.57 -6.75 20.91
CA ASN A 217 -11.16 -7.08 20.92
C ASN A 217 -10.35 -6.11 20.04
N ASN A 218 -9.15 -5.76 20.49
CA ASN A 218 -8.28 -4.77 19.85
C ASN A 218 -6.80 -5.00 20.14
N PHE A 219 -6.31 -6.18 19.75
CA PHE A 219 -4.90 -6.51 19.87
C PHE A 219 -4.07 -5.89 18.74
N ARG A 220 -2.89 -5.38 19.09
CA ARG A 220 -1.87 -4.91 18.16
C ARG A 220 -0.49 -5.16 18.73
N ASN A 221 0.44 -5.58 17.90
CA ASN A 221 1.83 -5.73 18.24
C ASN A 221 2.71 -5.34 17.05
N ILE A 222 3.80 -4.63 17.31
CA ILE A 222 4.81 -4.28 16.31
C ILE A 222 6.17 -4.54 16.94
N THR A 223 7.01 -5.29 16.24
CA THR A 223 8.40 -5.56 16.60
C THR A 223 9.31 -5.10 15.48
N SER A 224 10.18 -4.14 15.77
CA SER A 224 11.12 -3.57 14.80
C SER A 224 12.55 -3.87 15.24
N ASN A 225 13.20 -4.84 14.60
CA ASN A 225 14.58 -5.26 14.91
C ASN A 225 15.58 -4.90 13.80
N GLY A 226 15.26 -3.93 12.95
CA GLY A 226 16.12 -3.38 11.89
C GLY A 226 16.24 -4.29 10.67
N ASN A 227 16.71 -5.52 10.86
CA ASN A 227 16.82 -6.51 9.78
C ASN A 227 15.57 -7.37 9.64
N PHE A 228 14.77 -7.45 10.70
CA PHE A 228 13.54 -8.22 10.76
C PHE A 228 12.48 -7.33 11.42
N GLU A 229 11.34 -7.21 10.78
CA GLU A 229 10.20 -6.49 11.33
C GLU A 229 8.96 -7.37 11.24
N PHE A 230 8.11 -7.24 12.24
CA PHE A 230 6.88 -8.02 12.36
C PHE A 230 5.77 -7.14 12.93
N ALA A 231 4.58 -7.24 12.35
CA ALA A 231 3.40 -6.54 12.81
C ALA A 231 2.18 -7.44 12.74
N GLU A 232 1.49 -7.57 13.87
CA GLU A 232 0.28 -8.37 14.01
C GLU A 232 -0.82 -7.52 14.64
N ALA A 233 -2.03 -7.64 14.10
CA ALA A 233 -3.21 -7.02 14.68
C ALA A 233 -4.43 -7.91 14.55
N PHE A 234 -5.25 -7.90 15.59
CA PHE A 234 -6.50 -8.63 15.64
C PHE A 234 -7.60 -7.79 16.28
N PHE A 235 -8.71 -7.67 15.57
CA PHE A 235 -9.87 -6.92 16.00
C PHE A 235 -11.13 -7.76 15.87
N GLU A 236 -12.01 -7.62 16.85
CA GLU A 236 -13.35 -8.17 16.81
C GLU A 236 -14.34 -7.11 17.25
N GLY A 237 -15.53 -7.17 16.68
CA GLY A 237 -16.59 -6.26 17.04
C GLY A 237 -17.90 -6.60 16.35
N SER A 238 -18.84 -5.67 16.49
CA SER A 238 -20.17 -5.80 15.90
C SER A 238 -20.73 -4.46 15.47
N PHE A 239 -21.68 -4.53 14.55
CA PHE A 239 -22.52 -3.43 14.13
C PHE A 239 -23.97 -3.76 14.45
N GLN A 240 -24.74 -2.77 14.91
CA GLN A 240 -26.19 -2.89 15.05
C GLN A 240 -26.88 -1.55 14.84
N ARG A 241 -27.94 -1.52 14.03
CA ARG A 241 -28.78 -0.34 13.83
C ARG A 241 -30.25 -0.70 13.61
N TYR A 242 -31.13 0.07 14.24
CA TYR A 242 -32.57 0.00 14.06
C TYR A 242 -33.05 0.95 12.95
N PHE A 243 -34.01 0.49 12.15
CA PHE A 243 -34.60 1.23 11.05
C PHE A 243 -36.11 1.38 11.25
N GLU A 244 -36.58 2.60 11.49
CA GLU A 244 -38.02 2.90 11.66
C GLU A 244 -38.82 2.75 10.35
N LYS A 245 -38.16 2.99 9.22
CA LYS A 245 -38.72 2.89 7.86
C LYS A 245 -37.96 1.81 7.09
N PRO A 246 -38.54 1.26 6.00
CA PRO A 246 -37.82 0.36 5.13
C PRO A 246 -36.56 1.06 4.59
N ALA A 247 -35.46 0.32 4.47
CA ALA A 247 -34.19 0.85 4.00
C ALA A 247 -33.44 -0.19 3.16
N ASN A 248 -32.68 0.29 2.17
CA ASN A 248 -31.70 -0.50 1.45
C ASN A 248 -30.32 -0.13 1.97
N VAL A 249 -29.54 -1.14 2.31
CA VAL A 249 -28.21 -0.95 2.90
C VAL A 249 -27.18 -1.68 2.06
N THR A 250 -26.16 -0.94 1.61
CA THR A 250 -25.04 -1.49 0.85
C THR A 250 -23.82 -1.64 1.75
N LEU A 251 -23.33 -2.88 1.85
CA LEU A 251 -22.07 -3.24 2.49
C LEU A 251 -21.00 -3.35 1.40
N ILE A 252 -19.86 -2.70 1.62
CA ILE A 252 -18.67 -2.85 0.79
C ILE A 252 -17.54 -3.29 1.70
N THR A 253 -16.89 -4.40 1.38
CA THR A 253 -15.64 -4.82 2.00
C THR A 253 -14.51 -4.64 1.01
N THR A 254 -13.35 -4.20 1.49
CA THR A 254 -12.15 -4.05 0.68
C THR A 254 -10.96 -4.65 1.40
N ARG A 255 -10.05 -5.21 0.62
CA ARG A 255 -8.79 -5.76 1.10
C ARG A 255 -7.70 -5.46 0.09
N ARG A 256 -6.56 -4.93 0.52
CA ARG A 256 -5.37 -4.74 -0.31
C ARG A 256 -4.15 -5.20 0.46
N GLY A 257 -3.31 -6.00 -0.16
CA GLY A 257 -2.07 -6.50 0.41
C GLY A 257 -0.92 -6.29 -0.55
N ARG A 258 0.28 -6.06 -0.04
CA ARG A 258 1.47 -5.83 -0.85
C ARG A 258 2.73 -6.24 -0.11
N GLY A 259 3.53 -7.08 -0.75
CA GLY A 259 4.93 -7.32 -0.42
C GLY A 259 5.82 -6.71 -1.50
N ARG A 260 6.95 -6.11 -1.10
CA ARG A 260 7.93 -5.53 -2.02
C ARG A 260 9.34 -5.78 -1.49
N VAL A 261 10.24 -6.19 -2.39
CA VAL A 261 11.67 -6.30 -2.10
C VAL A 261 12.52 -5.67 -3.19
N THR A 262 13.71 -5.18 -2.85
CA THR A 262 14.65 -4.62 -3.82
C THR A 262 16.09 -4.69 -3.32
N ALA A 263 17.02 -5.06 -4.21
CA ALA A 263 18.47 -4.93 -4.01
C ALA A 263 19.17 -4.67 -5.36
N PRO A 264 20.22 -3.82 -5.47
CA PRO A 264 20.54 -2.82 -4.47
C PRO A 264 19.38 -1.83 -4.35
N GLU A 265 19.26 -1.15 -3.21
CA GLU A 265 18.32 -0.05 -3.07
C GLU A 265 18.51 0.96 -4.22
N PRO A 266 17.43 1.45 -4.87
CA PRO A 266 17.54 2.42 -5.96
C PRO A 266 18.12 3.76 -5.48
N SER A 267 19.45 3.91 -5.53
CA SER A 267 20.15 5.18 -5.27
C SER A 267 19.99 6.23 -6.38
N THR A 268 19.26 5.89 -7.45
CA THR A 268 19.24 6.62 -8.72
C THR A 268 18.51 7.95 -8.67
N SER A 269 17.60 8.19 -7.72
CA SER A 269 16.88 9.47 -7.64
C SER A 269 17.81 10.62 -7.24
N PHE A 270 18.61 10.46 -6.18
CA PHE A 270 19.55 11.51 -5.74
C PHE A 270 20.70 11.73 -6.72
N ALA A 271 21.26 10.65 -7.29
CA ALA A 271 22.34 10.75 -8.26
C ALA A 271 21.88 11.42 -9.56
N LEU A 272 20.69 11.09 -10.06
CA LEU A 272 20.11 11.71 -11.26
C LEU A 272 19.78 13.18 -11.02
N VAL A 273 19.16 13.52 -9.89
CA VAL A 273 18.88 14.93 -9.53
C VAL A 273 20.19 15.72 -9.39
N SER A 274 21.22 15.14 -8.77
CA SER A 274 22.54 15.76 -8.65
C SER A 274 23.21 15.95 -10.01
N PHE A 275 23.11 14.95 -10.89
CA PHE A 275 23.64 15.02 -12.25
C PHE A 275 22.92 16.08 -13.08
N LEU A 276 21.57 16.12 -13.04
CA LEU A 276 20.77 17.14 -13.71
C LEU A 276 21.06 18.56 -13.17
N ALA A 277 21.25 18.69 -11.85
CA ALA A 277 21.66 19.95 -11.23
C ALA A 277 23.04 20.39 -11.73
N LEU A 278 24.02 19.48 -11.82
CA LEU A 278 25.35 19.76 -12.36
C LEU A 278 25.30 20.14 -13.84
N VAL A 279 24.48 19.47 -14.66
CA VAL A 279 24.25 19.81 -16.07
C VAL A 279 23.62 21.20 -16.22
N ALA A 280 22.62 21.54 -15.38
CA ALA A 280 21.99 22.85 -15.37
C ALA A 280 22.97 23.98 -14.98
N ILE A 281 23.85 23.73 -14.00
CA ILE A 281 24.90 24.69 -13.60
C ILE A 281 25.92 24.88 -14.74
N ALA A 282 26.38 23.79 -15.36
CA ALA A 282 27.36 23.82 -16.45
C ALA A 282 26.83 24.59 -17.67
N THR A 283 25.59 24.33 -18.09
CA THR A 283 24.95 25.03 -19.21
C THR A 283 24.74 26.52 -18.94
N LYS A 284 24.39 26.90 -17.69
CA LYS A 284 24.28 28.31 -17.27
C LYS A 284 25.64 29.03 -17.29
N ALA A 285 26.71 28.36 -16.88
CA ALA A 285 28.07 28.91 -16.92
C ALA A 285 28.55 29.15 -18.37
N GLN A 286 28.30 28.20 -19.27
CA GLN A 286 28.65 28.33 -20.70
C GLN A 286 27.90 29.48 -21.39
N ARG A 287 26.61 29.68 -21.09
CA ARG A 287 25.84 30.82 -21.61
C ARG A 287 26.41 32.16 -21.15
N LYS A 288 26.76 32.30 -19.87
CA LYS A 288 27.38 33.52 -19.34
C LYS A 288 28.76 33.81 -19.96
N ALA A 289 29.53 32.77 -20.26
CA ALA A 289 30.82 32.92 -20.93
C ALA A 289 30.68 33.40 -22.38
N LYS A 290 29.68 32.89 -23.13
CA LYS A 290 29.40 33.35 -24.51
C LYS A 290 28.88 34.79 -24.57
N VAL A 291 28.01 35.20 -23.65
CA VAL A 291 27.48 36.58 -23.58
C VAL A 291 28.55 37.60 -23.20
N LYS A 292 29.60 37.20 -22.45
CA LYS A 292 30.75 38.08 -22.16
C LYS A 292 31.76 38.16 -23.30
N ALA A 293 31.67 37.29 -24.30
CA ALA A 293 32.59 37.21 -25.44
C ALA A 293 32.02 37.86 -26.72
N SER A 294 30.75 38.29 -26.70
CA SER A 294 30.11 39.15 -27.71
C SER A 294 30.11 40.61 -27.24
#